data_AF-A0A0D9S3D1-F1
#
_entry.id   AF-A0A0D9S3D1-F1
#
_cell.length_a   1.000
_cell.length_b   1.000
_cell.length_c   1.000
_cell.angle_alpha   90.00
_cell.angle_beta   90.00
_cell.angle_gamma   90.00
#
_symmetry.space_group_name_H-M   'P 1'
#
loop_
_entity.id
_entity.type
_entity.pdbx_description
1 polymer ?
#
loop_
_entity_poly.entity_id
_entity_poly.type
_entity_poly.pdbx_seq_one_letter_code
_entity_poly.pdbx_strand_id
1 'polypeptide(L)'
;MGNTLGLAPMGTLPRRSPRREEPLPNPGSFDELHRLCKDVFPAQMEGVKLVVNKVLSSHFQVAHTIHMSALGLPGYHLHAAYAGDWQLSPTEVFPTVVGDMDSSGSLNAQVMILLAERLRAKAVFQTQQAKFLTWQFDGEYRGDDYTATLTLGNPDLIGESVIMVAHFLQSLTHRLVLGGELVYHRRPGEEGAILTLAGKYSAVHWVATLNVGSGGAHASYYHRANEQVQVGVEFEANTRLQDTTFSFGYHLTLPQANMVFRGLVDSNWCVGAVLEKKMPPLPVTLALGAFLNHWRNRFHCGFSITVG
;
A
#
# COMPACT_ATOMS: atom_id res chain seq x y z
N MET A 1 5.48 61.55 -63.10
CA MET A 1 5.00 62.09 -61.81
C MET A 1 4.09 61.02 -61.25
N GLY A 2 4.42 60.22 -60.24
CA GLY A 2 5.09 60.48 -58.99
C GLY A 2 4.15 59.98 -57.89
N ASN A 3 4.70 59.27 -56.90
CA ASN A 3 4.10 58.82 -55.62
C ASN A 3 3.36 57.47 -55.63
N THR A 4 3.54 56.56 -54.66
CA THR A 4 4.40 56.49 -53.46
C THR A 4 4.35 55.05 -52.94
N LEU A 5 5.46 54.59 -52.36
CA LEU A 5 5.61 53.34 -51.61
C LEU A 5 4.60 53.22 -50.46
N GLY A 6 4.01 52.02 -50.32
CA GLY A 6 3.44 51.52 -49.06
C GLY A 6 4.09 50.18 -48.74
N LEU A 7 4.88 50.13 -47.66
CA LEU A 7 5.54 48.92 -47.17
C LEU A 7 4.52 47.83 -46.81
N ALA A 8 4.70 46.62 -47.35
CA ALA A 8 4.01 45.42 -46.87
C ALA A 8 4.64 44.98 -45.53
N PRO A 9 3.83 44.64 -44.51
CA PRO A 9 4.36 44.20 -43.22
C PRO A 9 4.99 42.81 -43.33
N MET A 10 6.16 42.68 -42.71
CA MET A 10 6.89 41.42 -42.51
C MET A 10 5.99 40.35 -41.90
N GLY A 11 6.04 39.15 -42.47
CA GLY A 11 5.24 38.00 -42.06
C GLY A 11 5.38 37.70 -40.57
N THR A 12 4.27 37.71 -39.87
CA THR A 12 4.16 37.16 -38.51
C THR A 12 4.21 35.64 -38.62
N LEU A 13 5.34 35.05 -38.19
CA LEU A 13 5.44 33.63 -37.86
C LEU A 13 4.28 33.23 -36.94
N PRO A 14 3.64 32.05 -37.17
CA PRO A 14 2.57 31.61 -36.28
C PRO A 14 3.16 31.39 -34.88
N ARG A 15 2.69 32.20 -33.92
CA ARG A 15 2.87 31.94 -32.49
C ARG A 15 2.45 30.49 -32.25
N ARG A 16 3.41 29.62 -31.94
CA ARG A 16 3.14 28.34 -31.29
C ARG A 16 2.29 28.67 -30.07
N SER A 17 1.02 28.28 -30.11
CA SER A 17 0.23 28.11 -28.91
C SER A 17 1.07 27.24 -27.96
N PRO A 18 1.17 27.56 -26.66
CA PRO A 18 1.69 26.59 -25.71
C PRO A 18 0.83 25.34 -25.92
N ARG A 19 1.48 24.24 -26.31
CA ARG A 19 0.81 22.94 -26.37
C ARG A 19 0.13 22.81 -25.01
N ARG A 20 -1.19 22.65 -25.00
CA ARG A 20 -1.95 22.36 -23.79
C ARG A 20 -1.27 21.15 -23.18
N GLU A 21 -0.41 21.37 -22.19
CA GLU A 21 0.27 20.28 -21.49
C GLU A 21 -0.85 19.40 -20.96
N GLU A 22 -0.85 18.14 -21.40
CA GLU A 22 -1.81 17.18 -20.87
C GLU A 22 -1.61 17.16 -19.35
N PRO A 23 -2.68 17.31 -18.56
CA PRO A 23 -2.55 17.36 -17.11
C PRO A 23 -1.82 16.11 -16.65
N LEU A 24 -0.74 16.31 -15.89
CA LEU A 24 0.04 15.21 -15.35
C LEU A 24 -0.86 14.35 -14.46
N PRO A 25 -0.72 13.01 -14.51
CA PRO A 25 -1.53 12.14 -13.67
C PRO A 25 -1.12 12.30 -12.21
N ASN A 26 -2.11 12.21 -11.31
CA ASN A 26 -1.85 12.22 -9.88
C ASN A 26 -0.92 11.04 -9.50
N PRO A 27 0.12 11.27 -8.69
CA PRO A 27 1.12 10.26 -8.36
C PRO A 27 0.62 9.11 -7.46
N GLY A 28 -0.56 9.23 -6.85
CA GLY A 28 -1.07 8.33 -5.82
C GLY A 28 -0.60 8.71 -4.42
N SER A 29 -0.82 7.82 -3.45
CA SER A 29 -0.33 7.99 -2.08
C SER A 29 1.09 7.42 -1.91
N PHE A 30 1.81 7.91 -0.90
CA PHE A 30 3.17 7.43 -0.58
C PHE A 30 3.19 5.95 -0.16
N ASP A 31 2.16 5.52 0.57
CA ASP A 31 2.00 4.13 1.01
C ASP A 31 1.83 3.15 -0.17
N GLU A 32 1.34 3.64 -1.31
CA GLU A 32 1.08 2.81 -2.49
C GLU A 32 2.31 2.62 -3.38
N LEU A 33 3.43 3.29 -3.07
CA LEU A 33 4.63 3.28 -3.92
C LEU A 33 5.18 1.87 -4.12
N HIS A 34 5.25 1.07 -3.06
CA HIS A 34 5.74 -0.31 -3.10
C HIS A 34 4.61 -1.35 -3.18
N ARG A 35 3.34 -0.93 -3.14
CA ARG A 35 2.18 -1.82 -3.06
C ARG A 35 2.12 -2.82 -4.22
N LEU A 36 2.38 -2.35 -5.45
CA LEU A 36 2.37 -3.21 -6.63
C LEU A 36 3.38 -4.36 -6.54
N CYS A 37 4.56 -4.12 -5.96
CA CYS A 37 5.55 -5.17 -5.76
C CYS A 37 5.15 -6.06 -4.57
N LYS A 38 4.70 -5.46 -3.46
CA LYS A 38 4.25 -6.17 -2.25
C LYS A 38 3.10 -7.14 -2.52
N ASP A 39 2.16 -6.78 -3.38
CA ASP A 39 1.00 -7.60 -3.73
C ASP A 39 1.37 -8.88 -4.53
N VAL A 40 2.55 -8.92 -5.18
CA VAL A 40 3.05 -10.11 -5.89
C VAL A 40 3.49 -11.19 -4.92
N PHE A 41 4.00 -10.80 -3.75
CA PHE A 41 4.53 -11.75 -2.78
C PHE A 41 3.41 -12.53 -2.08
N PRO A 42 3.66 -13.82 -1.75
CA PRO A 42 2.75 -14.61 -0.94
C PRO A 42 2.73 -14.12 0.51
N ALA A 43 1.54 -13.97 1.09
CA ALA A 43 1.40 -13.73 2.52
C ALA A 43 1.85 -14.97 3.30
N GLN A 44 2.63 -14.77 4.36
CA GLN A 44 3.02 -15.89 5.23
C GLN A 44 1.78 -16.44 5.94
N MET A 45 1.59 -17.76 5.87
CA MET A 45 0.46 -18.46 6.47
C MET A 45 0.98 -19.55 7.38
N GLU A 46 0.44 -19.60 8.59
CA GLU A 46 0.76 -20.62 9.57
C GLU A 46 -0.53 -21.09 10.25
N GLY A 47 -0.65 -22.41 10.40
CA GLY A 47 -1.80 -23.03 11.05
C GLY A 47 -3.05 -22.99 10.17
N VAL A 48 -4.21 -22.91 10.82
CA VAL A 48 -5.52 -22.99 10.16
C VAL A 48 -6.25 -21.67 10.35
N LYS A 49 -6.62 -21.02 9.24
CA LYS A 49 -7.40 -19.78 9.25
C LYS A 49 -8.75 -19.98 8.56
N LEU A 50 -9.84 -19.99 9.31
CA LEU A 50 -11.19 -19.99 8.75
C LEU A 50 -11.73 -18.57 8.75
N VAL A 51 -12.09 -18.05 7.57
CA VAL A 51 -12.69 -16.74 7.41
C VAL A 51 -14.10 -16.93 6.86
N VAL A 52 -15.11 -16.42 7.56
CA VAL A 52 -16.50 -16.43 7.10
C VAL A 52 -16.94 -14.98 6.91
N ASN A 53 -17.01 -14.56 5.65
CA ASN A 53 -17.46 -13.25 5.24
C ASN A 53 -18.95 -13.30 4.91
N LYS A 54 -19.71 -12.41 5.53
CA LYS A 54 -21.14 -12.26 5.30
C LYS A 54 -21.43 -10.81 4.94
N VAL A 55 -21.85 -10.61 3.69
CA VAL A 55 -22.37 -9.33 3.22
C VAL A 55 -23.83 -9.24 3.66
N LEU A 56 -24.13 -8.30 4.55
CA LEU A 56 -25.49 -8.11 5.09
C LEU A 56 -26.27 -7.07 4.26
N SER A 57 -25.57 -6.08 3.72
CA SER A 57 -26.10 -5.09 2.78
C SER A 57 -24.99 -4.62 1.84
N SER A 58 -25.33 -3.78 0.85
CA SER A 58 -24.32 -3.13 -0.02
C SER A 58 -23.30 -2.30 0.77
N HIS A 59 -23.71 -1.79 1.93
CA HIS A 59 -22.92 -0.88 2.77
C HIS A 59 -22.28 -1.57 3.95
N PHE A 60 -22.72 -2.77 4.34
CA PHE A 60 -22.31 -3.41 5.58
C PHE A 60 -21.90 -4.86 5.38
N GLN A 61 -20.65 -5.16 5.75
CA GLN A 61 -20.07 -6.49 5.71
C GLN A 61 -19.53 -6.86 7.09
N VAL A 62 -19.71 -8.12 7.46
CA VAL A 62 -19.19 -8.70 8.70
C VAL A 62 -18.40 -9.95 8.36
N ALA A 63 -17.20 -10.05 8.90
CA ALA A 63 -16.28 -11.13 8.67
C ALA A 63 -15.85 -11.74 10.01
N HIS A 64 -15.97 -13.06 10.11
CA HIS A 64 -15.59 -13.85 11.27
C HIS A 64 -14.30 -14.59 10.94
N THR A 65 -13.20 -14.26 11.59
CA THR A 65 -11.91 -14.92 11.38
C THR A 65 -11.56 -15.75 12.60
N ILE A 66 -11.45 -17.07 12.42
CA ILE A 66 -10.94 -17.99 13.42
C ILE A 66 -9.53 -18.39 12.98
N HIS A 67 -8.54 -18.06 13.80
CA HIS A 67 -7.15 -18.46 13.57
C HIS A 67 -6.74 -19.47 14.65
N MET A 68 -6.22 -20.61 14.20
CA MET A 68 -5.65 -21.65 15.04
C MET A 68 -4.20 -21.84 14.61
N SER A 69 -3.26 -21.42 15.45
CA SER A 69 -1.82 -21.63 15.22
C SER A 69 -1.31 -22.82 16.05
N ALA A 70 -0.22 -23.44 15.59
CA ALA A 70 0.51 -24.43 16.37
C ALA A 70 1.52 -23.79 17.35
N LEU A 71 1.92 -22.53 17.11
CA LEU A 71 2.89 -21.78 17.91
C LEU A 71 2.24 -20.69 18.78
N GLY A 72 1.11 -20.16 18.35
CA GLY A 72 0.36 -19.11 19.03
C GLY A 72 -0.93 -19.60 19.69
N LEU A 73 -1.55 -18.72 20.48
CA LEU A 73 -2.88 -18.98 21.03
C LEU A 73 -3.93 -18.90 19.90
N PRO A 74 -4.94 -19.79 19.91
CA PRO A 74 -6.07 -19.65 19.00
C PRO A 74 -6.81 -18.36 19.31
N GLY A 75 -7.18 -17.62 18.25
CA GLY A 75 -7.82 -16.32 18.35
C GLY A 75 -9.05 -16.25 17.46
N TYR A 76 -10.09 -15.61 17.97
CA TYR A 76 -11.24 -15.22 17.16
C TYR A 76 -11.22 -13.71 16.97
N HIS A 77 -11.35 -13.29 15.72
CA HIS A 77 -11.42 -11.90 15.30
C HIS A 77 -12.76 -11.63 14.64
N LEU A 78 -13.47 -10.64 15.17
CA LEU A 78 -14.67 -10.10 14.55
C LEU A 78 -14.27 -8.84 13.78
N HIS A 79 -14.43 -8.90 12.47
CA HIS A 79 -14.22 -7.78 11.57
C HIS A 79 -15.56 -7.26 11.07
N ALA A 80 -15.79 -5.96 11.18
CA ALA A 80 -16.97 -5.29 10.66
C ALA A 80 -16.53 -4.08 9.84
N ALA A 81 -17.07 -3.95 8.63
CA ALA A 81 -16.78 -2.82 7.78
C ALA A 81 -18.07 -2.22 7.22
N TYR A 82 -18.13 -0.90 7.28
CA TYR A 82 -19.17 -0.07 6.73
C TYR A 82 -18.56 0.83 5.64
N ALA A 83 -19.20 0.85 4.47
CA ALA A 83 -18.87 1.72 3.36
C ALA A 83 -20.11 2.57 3.02
N GLY A 84 -19.94 3.89 2.95
CA GLY A 84 -21.01 4.83 2.62
C GLY A 84 -21.34 4.91 1.14
N ASP A 85 -22.08 5.95 0.75
CA ASP A 85 -22.60 6.12 -0.61
C ASP A 85 -21.66 6.92 -1.53
N TRP A 86 -20.73 7.72 -0.99
CA TRP A 86 -19.89 8.60 -1.79
C TRP A 86 -18.69 7.85 -2.38
N GLN A 87 -18.81 7.48 -3.65
CA GLN A 87 -17.75 6.84 -4.39
C GLN A 87 -17.02 7.86 -5.28
N LEU A 88 -15.78 8.21 -4.93
CA LEU A 88 -14.94 9.12 -5.73
C LEU A 88 -14.17 8.36 -6.83
N SER A 89 -13.89 7.08 -6.59
CA SER A 89 -13.15 6.16 -7.46
C SER A 89 -13.70 4.73 -7.28
N PRO A 90 -13.61 3.84 -8.29
CA PRO A 90 -14.01 2.44 -8.15
C PRO A 90 -13.45 1.73 -6.90
N THR A 91 -12.30 2.19 -6.40
CA THR A 91 -11.59 1.63 -5.25
C THR A 91 -11.81 2.38 -3.94
N GLU A 92 -12.43 3.56 -3.96
CA GLU A 92 -12.50 4.45 -2.79
C GLU A 92 -13.93 4.92 -2.54
N VAL A 93 -14.50 4.40 -1.46
CA VAL A 93 -15.84 4.73 -0.97
C VAL A 93 -15.72 5.46 0.35
N PHE A 94 -16.50 6.51 0.54
CA PHE A 94 -16.50 7.35 1.73
C PHE A 94 -17.92 7.59 2.25
N PRO A 95 -18.10 7.72 3.57
CA PRO A 95 -17.14 7.34 4.63
C PRO A 95 -16.93 5.82 4.68
N THR A 96 -15.72 5.38 5.00
CA THR A 96 -15.43 3.97 5.29
C THR A 96 -15.03 3.83 6.75
N VAL A 97 -15.70 2.94 7.47
CA VAL A 97 -15.40 2.60 8.86
C VAL A 97 -15.15 1.11 8.95
N VAL A 98 -13.99 0.74 9.49
CA VAL A 98 -13.57 -0.64 9.64
C VAL A 98 -13.20 -0.85 11.11
N GLY A 99 -13.70 -1.92 11.72
CA GLY A 99 -13.35 -2.33 13.07
C GLY A 99 -13.01 -3.82 13.09
N ASP A 100 -11.88 -4.18 13.67
CA ASP A 100 -11.47 -5.54 13.97
C ASP A 100 -11.27 -5.68 15.48
N MET A 101 -11.96 -6.61 16.11
CA MET A 101 -11.83 -6.89 17.53
C MET A 101 -11.43 -8.35 17.75
N ASP A 102 -10.36 -8.54 18.50
CA ASP A 102 -9.92 -9.86 18.92
C ASP A 102 -10.59 -10.32 20.23
N SER A 103 -10.54 -11.62 20.51
CA SER A 103 -11.08 -12.22 21.74
C SER A 103 -10.36 -11.79 23.02
N SER A 104 -9.20 -11.14 22.93
CA SER A 104 -8.41 -10.66 24.06
C SER A 104 -8.69 -9.20 24.44
N GLY A 105 -9.57 -8.52 23.68
CA GLY A 105 -9.93 -7.13 23.90
C GLY A 105 -9.00 -6.12 23.22
N SER A 106 -8.22 -6.55 22.23
CA SER A 106 -7.53 -5.64 21.32
C SER A 106 -8.48 -5.23 20.19
N LEU A 107 -8.65 -3.93 20.00
CA LEU A 107 -9.48 -3.34 18.96
C LEU A 107 -8.58 -2.59 17.99
N ASN A 108 -8.75 -2.83 16.69
CA ASN A 108 -8.24 -2.00 15.62
C ASN A 108 -9.41 -1.34 14.91
N ALA A 109 -9.52 -0.01 14.98
CA ALA A 109 -10.56 0.75 14.32
C ALA A 109 -9.93 1.74 13.35
N GLN A 110 -10.38 1.73 12.10
CA GLN A 110 -9.99 2.66 11.05
C GLN A 110 -11.22 3.41 10.55
N VAL A 111 -11.16 4.73 10.56
CA VAL A 111 -12.20 5.61 10.04
C VAL A 111 -11.57 6.44 8.93
N MET A 112 -12.17 6.44 7.75
CA MET A 112 -11.71 7.21 6.60
C MET A 112 -12.87 8.04 6.06
N ILE A 113 -12.67 9.35 6.01
CA ILE A 113 -13.68 10.33 5.62
C ILE A 113 -13.11 11.30 4.60
N LEU A 114 -13.98 11.82 3.74
CA LEU A 114 -13.65 12.87 2.79
C LEU A 114 -14.13 14.21 3.37
N LEU A 115 -13.20 15.08 3.76
CA LEU A 115 -13.53 16.40 4.34
C LEU A 115 -13.89 17.41 3.24
N ALA A 116 -13.21 17.32 2.11
CA ALA A 116 -13.46 18.13 0.91
C ALA A 116 -13.13 17.29 -0.33
N GLU A 117 -13.51 17.76 -1.52
CA GLU A 117 -13.31 17.03 -2.79
C GLU A 117 -11.87 16.51 -3.00
N ARG A 118 -10.87 17.20 -2.41
CA ARG A 118 -9.45 16.87 -2.50
C ARG A 118 -8.77 16.55 -1.17
N LEU A 119 -9.48 16.69 -0.05
CA LEU A 119 -8.93 16.50 1.30
C LEU A 119 -9.59 15.31 1.98
N ARG A 120 -8.77 14.34 2.35
CA ARG A 120 -9.16 13.11 3.04
C ARG A 120 -8.58 13.12 4.44
N ALA A 121 -9.35 12.63 5.40
CA ALA A 121 -8.83 12.34 6.72
C ALA A 121 -9.05 10.86 7.03
N LYS A 122 -8.02 10.24 7.60
CA LYS A 122 -8.06 8.88 8.09
C LYS A 122 -7.60 8.88 9.54
N ALA A 123 -8.35 8.19 10.40
CA ALA A 123 -8.02 8.00 11.80
C ALA A 123 -7.91 6.50 12.07
N VAL A 124 -6.83 6.08 12.71
CA VAL A 124 -6.59 4.68 13.09
C VAL A 124 -6.39 4.63 14.60
N PHE A 125 -7.12 3.76 15.28
CA PHE A 125 -7.02 3.52 16.71
C PHE A 125 -6.71 2.06 16.95
N GLN A 126 -5.66 1.78 17.72
CA GLN A 126 -5.30 0.45 18.14
C GLN A 126 -5.25 0.39 19.67
N THR A 127 -6.03 -0.53 20.23
CA THR A 127 -6.01 -0.85 21.66
C THR A 127 -5.49 -2.27 21.85
N GLN A 128 -4.86 -2.51 23.00
CA GLN A 128 -4.45 -3.85 23.44
C GLN A 128 -4.89 -4.02 24.89
N GLN A 129 -5.71 -5.03 25.17
CA GLN A 129 -6.20 -5.33 26.53
C GLN A 129 -6.70 -4.09 27.30
N ALA A 130 -7.57 -3.30 26.66
CA ALA A 130 -8.16 -2.06 27.19
C ALA A 130 -7.20 -0.87 27.42
N LYS A 131 -5.94 -0.94 26.94
CA LYS A 131 -5.04 0.22 26.86
C LYS A 131 -4.95 0.73 25.43
N PHE A 132 -5.01 2.05 25.25
CA PHE A 132 -4.72 2.68 23.95
C PHE A 132 -3.22 2.57 23.69
N LEU A 133 -2.86 1.83 22.64
CA LEU A 133 -1.47 1.59 22.29
C LEU A 133 -1.02 2.62 21.26
N THR A 134 -1.81 2.76 20.19
CA THR A 134 -1.54 3.71 19.13
C THR A 134 -2.81 4.39 18.66
N TRP A 135 -2.66 5.65 18.31
CA TRP A 135 -3.68 6.47 17.65
C TRP A 135 -2.98 7.33 16.60
N GLN A 136 -3.47 7.25 15.37
CA GLN A 136 -2.86 7.89 14.22
C GLN A 136 -3.92 8.69 13.47
N PHE A 137 -3.57 9.92 13.11
CA PHE A 137 -4.40 10.80 12.30
C PHE A 137 -3.64 11.16 11.04
N ASP A 138 -4.18 10.76 9.89
CA ASP A 138 -3.65 11.05 8.57
C ASP A 138 -4.54 12.08 7.88
N GLY A 139 -3.95 13.15 7.36
CA GLY A 139 -4.57 14.10 6.45
C GLY A 139 -3.91 14.00 5.08
N GLU A 140 -4.66 13.56 4.07
CA GLU A 140 -4.17 13.41 2.69
C GLU A 140 -4.83 14.46 1.79
N TYR A 141 -4.01 15.27 1.13
CA TYR A 141 -4.42 16.22 0.11
C TYR A 141 -3.97 15.75 -1.27
N ARG A 142 -4.92 15.46 -2.16
CA ARG A 142 -4.66 15.06 -3.56
C ARG A 142 -4.91 16.22 -4.52
N GLY A 143 -3.82 16.83 -4.99
CA GLY A 143 -3.82 17.77 -6.10
C GLY A 143 -3.95 17.07 -7.45
N ASP A 144 -3.79 17.81 -8.54
CA ASP A 144 -3.81 17.23 -9.89
C ASP A 144 -2.48 16.53 -10.20
N ASP A 145 -1.35 17.17 -9.90
CA ASP A 145 0.01 16.72 -10.17
C ASP A 145 0.82 16.34 -8.92
N TYR A 146 0.30 16.62 -7.71
CA TYR A 146 0.95 16.30 -6.44
C TYR A 146 0.01 15.68 -5.41
N THR A 147 0.59 14.99 -4.44
CA THR A 147 -0.09 14.46 -3.26
C THR A 147 0.74 14.79 -2.03
N ALA A 148 0.10 15.37 -1.02
CA ALA A 148 0.72 15.65 0.27
C ALA A 148 -0.03 14.90 1.38
N THR A 149 0.69 14.19 2.22
CA THR A 149 0.13 13.49 3.39
C THR A 149 0.80 13.98 4.66
N LEU A 150 0.01 14.22 5.70
CA LEU A 150 0.50 14.52 7.03
C LEU A 150 -0.10 13.51 8.01
N THR A 151 0.76 12.76 8.66
CA THR A 151 0.41 11.73 9.63
C THR A 151 0.92 12.13 11.00
N LEU A 152 0.02 12.13 11.98
CA LEU A 152 0.33 12.35 13.39
C LEU A 152 0.09 11.05 14.15
N GLY A 153 1.15 10.43 14.61
CA GLY A 153 1.13 9.21 15.41
C GLY A 153 1.45 9.49 16.87
N ASN A 154 0.62 8.97 17.76
CA ASN A 154 0.84 8.99 19.20
C ASN A 154 1.16 10.38 19.80
N PRO A 155 0.35 11.43 19.50
CA PRO A 155 0.53 12.72 20.15
C PRO A 155 0.19 12.61 21.64
N ASP A 156 1.17 12.79 22.51
CA ASP A 156 0.99 12.93 23.94
C ASP A 156 1.47 14.31 24.39
N LEU A 157 0.52 15.18 24.75
CA LEU A 157 0.80 16.54 25.22
C LEU A 157 1.44 16.55 26.62
N ILE A 158 1.24 15.49 27.41
CA ILE A 158 1.73 15.41 28.79
C ILE A 158 3.15 14.83 28.79
N GLY A 159 3.39 13.79 28.00
CA GLY A 159 4.70 13.16 27.82
C GLY A 159 5.61 13.87 26.81
N GLU A 160 5.21 15.02 26.26
CA GLU A 160 5.91 15.74 25.16
C GLU A 160 6.40 14.83 24.02
N SER A 161 5.65 13.77 23.73
CA SER A 161 6.01 12.77 22.74
C SER A 161 5.11 12.91 21.53
N VAL A 162 5.69 13.01 20.34
CA VAL A 162 4.92 13.06 19.09
C VAL A 162 5.73 12.46 17.95
N ILE A 163 5.05 11.69 17.10
CA ILE A 163 5.58 11.26 15.81
C ILE A 163 4.77 12.00 14.74
N MET A 164 5.46 12.77 13.92
CA MET A 164 4.90 13.45 12.78
C MET A 164 5.60 12.94 11.53
N VAL A 165 4.82 12.50 10.55
CA VAL A 165 5.34 12.06 9.26
C VAL A 165 4.68 12.92 8.19
N ALA A 166 5.50 13.59 7.39
CA ALA A 166 5.04 14.37 6.26
C ALA A 166 5.55 13.73 4.97
N HIS A 167 4.67 13.40 4.04
CA HIS A 167 5.04 12.98 2.70
C HIS A 167 4.62 14.00 1.67
N PHE A 168 5.44 14.13 0.64
CA PHE A 168 5.14 14.93 -0.52
C PHE A 168 5.59 14.18 -1.76
N LEU A 169 4.68 13.96 -2.70
CA LEU A 169 4.95 13.35 -4.00
C LEU A 169 4.46 14.27 -5.09
N GLN A 170 5.28 14.44 -6.12
CA GLN A 170 4.98 15.23 -7.29
C GLN A 170 5.32 14.47 -8.57
N SER A 171 4.37 14.48 -9.50
CA SER A 171 4.56 13.98 -10.86
C SER A 171 5.35 15.02 -11.64
N LEU A 172 6.56 14.69 -12.09
CA LEU A 172 7.39 15.59 -12.91
C LEU A 172 7.19 15.33 -14.40
N THR A 173 6.88 14.09 -14.76
CA THR A 173 6.51 13.68 -16.12
C THR A 173 5.43 12.62 -16.03
N HIS A 174 4.78 12.28 -17.15
CA HIS A 174 3.78 11.19 -17.19
C HIS A 174 4.27 9.82 -16.68
N ARG A 175 5.58 9.64 -16.50
CA ARG A 175 6.20 8.39 -16.06
C ARG A 175 7.02 8.51 -14.78
N LEU A 176 7.52 9.71 -14.46
CA LEU A 176 8.42 9.94 -13.33
C LEU A 176 7.71 10.73 -12.25
N VAL A 177 7.66 10.13 -11.07
CA VAL A 177 7.18 10.73 -9.83
C VAL A 177 8.36 10.79 -8.87
N LEU A 178 8.61 11.95 -8.28
CA LEU A 178 9.59 12.12 -7.21
C LEU A 178 8.89 12.65 -5.97
N GLY A 179 9.47 12.38 -4.81
CA GLY A 179 8.96 12.90 -3.56
C GLY A 179 9.92 12.68 -2.41
N GLY A 180 9.41 12.97 -1.23
CA GLY A 180 10.13 12.77 0.01
C GLY A 180 9.19 12.51 1.17
N GLU A 181 9.76 11.87 2.17
CA GLU A 181 9.18 11.58 3.47
C GLU A 181 10.07 12.21 4.54
N LEU A 182 9.46 12.99 5.43
CA LEU A 182 10.10 13.54 6.61
C LEU A 182 9.42 12.93 7.83
N VAL A 183 10.13 12.06 8.54
CA VAL A 183 9.70 11.50 9.82
C VAL A 183 10.38 12.30 10.93
N TYR A 184 9.58 13.05 11.67
CA TYR A 184 10.01 13.74 12.88
C TYR A 184 9.44 13.01 14.10
N HIS A 185 10.32 12.54 14.98
CA HIS A 185 9.91 11.98 16.25
C HIS A 185 10.58 12.75 17.39
N ARG A 186 9.76 13.14 18.35
CA ARG A 186 10.18 13.77 19.60
C ARG A 186 9.76 12.86 20.73
N ARG A 187 10.70 12.49 21.59
CA ARG A 187 10.48 11.82 22.86
C ARG A 187 11.27 12.57 23.94
N PRO A 188 10.90 12.46 25.22
CA PRO A 188 11.68 13.07 26.30
C PRO A 188 13.15 12.64 26.25
N GLY A 189 14.03 13.59 25.90
CA GLY A 189 15.48 13.37 25.79
C GLY A 189 15.99 12.83 24.44
N GLU A 190 15.12 12.58 23.46
CA GLU A 190 15.51 12.11 22.13
C GLU A 190 14.70 12.84 21.05
N GLU A 191 15.41 13.59 20.20
CA GLU A 191 14.84 14.24 19.02
C GLU A 191 15.52 13.68 17.77
N GLY A 192 14.72 13.29 16.78
CA GLY A 192 15.25 12.76 15.53
C GLY A 192 14.39 13.14 14.34
N ALA A 193 15.04 13.57 13.27
CA ALA A 193 14.45 13.78 11.97
C ALA A 193 15.11 12.83 10.97
N ILE A 194 14.29 12.08 10.23
CA ILE A 194 14.74 11.19 9.16
C ILE A 194 14.11 11.69 7.87
N LEU A 195 14.95 12.07 6.93
CA LEU A 195 14.53 12.40 5.57
C LEU A 195 14.79 11.20 4.66
N THR A 196 13.75 10.80 3.94
CA THR A 196 13.79 9.76 2.92
C THR A 196 13.35 10.39 1.60
N LEU A 197 14.13 10.18 0.56
CA LEU A 197 13.76 10.56 -0.81
C LEU A 197 13.12 9.36 -1.49
N ALA A 198 12.05 9.59 -2.23
CA ALA A 198 11.33 8.56 -2.96
C ALA A 198 11.26 8.89 -4.45
N GLY A 199 11.39 7.87 -5.28
CA GLY A 199 11.24 7.96 -6.73
C GLY A 199 10.45 6.79 -7.27
N LYS A 200 9.52 7.05 -8.19
CA LYS A 200 8.79 6.03 -8.95
C LYS A 200 8.90 6.33 -10.43
N TYR A 201 9.25 5.30 -11.18
CA TYR A 201 9.25 5.31 -12.63
C TYR A 201 8.28 4.26 -13.15
N SER A 202 7.22 4.72 -13.83
CA SER A 202 6.16 3.88 -14.39
C SER A 202 6.31 3.79 -15.91
N ALA A 203 6.63 2.61 -16.41
CA ALA A 203 6.58 2.26 -17.82
C ALA A 203 5.31 1.46 -18.14
N VAL A 204 5.13 1.08 -19.41
CA VAL A 204 3.91 0.38 -19.88
C VAL A 204 3.75 -1.00 -19.24
N HIS A 205 4.86 -1.72 -19.03
CA HIS A 205 4.84 -3.11 -18.53
C HIS A 205 5.55 -3.28 -17.19
N TRP A 206 6.23 -2.25 -16.69
CA TRP A 206 7.01 -2.33 -15.46
C TRP A 206 6.99 -1.03 -14.68
N VAL A 207 7.18 -1.15 -13.38
CA VAL A 207 7.27 -0.02 -12.45
C VAL A 207 8.48 -0.26 -11.55
N ALA A 208 9.37 0.72 -11.49
CA ALA A 208 10.49 0.71 -10.56
C ALA A 208 10.28 1.81 -9.52
N THR A 209 10.52 1.49 -8.26
CA THR A 209 10.48 2.46 -7.16
C THR A 209 11.73 2.35 -6.31
N LEU A 210 12.13 3.48 -5.75
CA LEU A 210 13.34 3.61 -4.96
C LEU A 210 13.11 4.62 -3.84
N ASN A 211 13.29 4.18 -2.61
CA ASN A 211 13.29 5.00 -1.42
C ASN A 211 14.69 4.96 -0.81
N VAL A 212 15.30 6.12 -0.57
CA VAL A 212 16.63 6.23 0.02
C VAL A 212 16.59 7.28 1.12
N GLY A 213 16.91 6.88 2.34
CA GLY A 213 17.00 7.78 3.48
C GLY A 213 18.20 7.46 4.35
N SER A 214 18.37 8.21 5.43
CA SER A 214 19.46 7.97 6.39
C SER A 214 19.36 6.61 7.08
N GLY A 215 18.16 6.03 7.17
CA GLY A 215 17.91 4.71 7.77
C GLY A 215 18.20 3.52 6.85
N GLY A 216 18.25 3.71 5.54
CA GLY A 216 18.36 2.61 4.58
C GLY A 216 17.90 2.95 3.18
N ALA A 217 17.96 1.97 2.30
CA ALA A 217 17.44 2.04 0.94
C ALA A 217 16.47 0.89 0.69
N HIS A 218 15.35 1.18 0.05
CA HIS A 218 14.35 0.21 -0.35
C HIS A 218 14.02 0.39 -1.82
N ALA A 219 14.37 -0.59 -2.64
CA ALA A 219 14.11 -0.58 -4.07
C ALA A 219 13.12 -1.70 -4.41
N SER A 220 12.15 -1.41 -5.26
CA SER A 220 11.24 -2.43 -5.76
C SER A 220 11.04 -2.33 -7.27
N TYR A 221 10.94 -3.47 -7.92
CA TYR A 221 10.76 -3.59 -9.36
C TYR A 221 9.62 -4.56 -9.63
N TYR A 222 8.53 -4.01 -10.17
CA TYR A 222 7.37 -4.76 -10.60
C TYR A 222 7.37 -4.88 -12.13
N HIS A 223 7.13 -6.08 -12.65
CA HIS A 223 7.02 -6.32 -14.08
C HIS A 223 5.85 -7.26 -14.40
N ARG A 224 4.95 -6.80 -15.26
CA ARG A 224 3.85 -7.59 -15.80
C ARG A 224 4.26 -8.19 -17.13
N ALA A 225 4.76 -9.43 -17.08
CA ALA A 225 5.21 -10.15 -18.28
C ALA A 225 4.04 -10.56 -19.18
N ASN A 226 2.93 -10.99 -18.58
CA ASN A 226 1.72 -11.36 -19.32
C ASN A 226 0.46 -11.09 -18.47
N GLU A 227 -0.73 -11.30 -19.01
CA GLU A 227 -1.97 -11.18 -18.23
C GLU A 227 -2.04 -12.18 -17.07
N GLN A 228 -1.40 -13.34 -17.24
CA GLN A 228 -1.35 -14.41 -16.25
C GLN A 228 -0.16 -14.31 -15.30
N VAL A 229 0.94 -13.65 -15.70
CA VAL A 229 2.23 -13.69 -14.98
C VAL A 229 2.69 -12.29 -14.62
N GLN A 230 2.92 -12.09 -13.33
CA GLN A 230 3.49 -10.87 -12.76
C GLN A 230 4.71 -11.26 -11.92
N VAL A 231 5.74 -10.43 -11.96
CA VAL A 231 7.00 -10.64 -11.25
C VAL A 231 7.30 -9.40 -10.43
N GLY A 232 7.78 -9.61 -9.20
CA GLY A 232 8.16 -8.57 -8.27
C GLY A 232 9.54 -8.87 -7.71
N VAL A 233 10.38 -7.85 -7.62
CA VAL A 233 11.70 -7.93 -7.01
C VAL A 233 11.81 -6.81 -6.00
N GLU A 234 12.20 -7.15 -4.78
CA GLU A 234 12.35 -6.22 -3.67
C GLU A 234 13.76 -6.33 -3.10
N PHE A 235 14.39 -5.18 -2.91
CA PHE A 235 15.70 -5.07 -2.30
C PHE A 235 15.60 -4.08 -1.16
N GLU A 236 15.88 -4.54 0.06
CA GLU A 236 15.87 -3.72 1.26
C GLU A 236 17.27 -3.76 1.89
N ALA A 237 17.81 -2.57 2.12
CA ALA A 237 19.12 -2.38 2.74
C ALA A 237 18.93 -1.47 3.95
N ASN A 238 19.24 -1.98 5.14
CA ASN A 238 19.15 -1.24 6.38
C ASN A 238 20.55 -0.81 6.83
N THR A 239 20.84 0.49 6.77
CA THR A 239 22.16 1.03 7.12
C THR A 239 22.48 0.86 8.61
N ARG A 240 21.45 0.86 9.47
CA ARG A 240 21.63 0.77 10.93
C ARG A 240 21.97 -0.65 11.36
N LEU A 241 21.28 -1.64 10.81
CA LEU A 241 21.52 -3.06 11.11
C LEU A 241 22.63 -3.66 10.24
N GLN A 242 23.04 -2.95 9.17
CA GLN A 242 23.93 -3.46 8.13
C GLN A 242 23.41 -4.76 7.47
N ASP A 243 22.09 -4.89 7.45
CA ASP A 243 21.40 -6.02 6.85
C ASP A 243 20.90 -5.65 5.46
N THR A 244 21.06 -6.59 4.53
CA THR A 244 20.57 -6.48 3.16
C THR A 244 19.77 -7.72 2.82
N THR A 245 18.54 -7.52 2.36
CA THR A 245 17.64 -8.60 1.95
C THR A 245 17.23 -8.39 0.50
N PHE A 246 17.21 -9.49 -0.24
CA PHE A 246 16.81 -9.49 -1.64
C PHE A 246 15.75 -10.57 -1.83
N SER A 247 14.55 -10.14 -2.20
CA SER A 247 13.38 -10.99 -2.34
C SER A 247 12.88 -10.96 -3.79
N PHE A 248 12.72 -12.15 -4.36
CA PHE A 248 12.15 -12.37 -5.68
C PHE A 248 10.80 -13.08 -5.55
N GLY A 249 9.76 -12.50 -6.13
CA GLY A 249 8.40 -13.00 -6.09
C GLY A 249 7.79 -13.12 -7.48
N TYR A 250 6.88 -14.08 -7.64
CA TYR A 250 6.06 -14.17 -8.83
C TYR A 250 4.62 -14.52 -8.48
N HIS A 251 3.71 -13.98 -9.28
CA HIS A 251 2.27 -14.15 -9.14
C HIS A 251 1.71 -14.68 -10.46
N LEU A 252 1.18 -15.89 -10.40
CA LEU A 252 0.65 -16.63 -11.53
C LEU A 252 -0.86 -16.82 -11.34
N THR A 253 -1.66 -16.20 -12.20
CA THR A 253 -3.12 -16.35 -12.22
C THR A 253 -3.51 -17.29 -13.36
N LEU A 254 -4.10 -18.45 -13.03
CA LEU A 254 -4.66 -19.40 -13.99
C LEU A 254 -6.19 -19.30 -14.00
N PRO A 255 -6.78 -18.49 -14.89
CA PRO A 255 -8.23 -18.31 -14.94
C PRO A 255 -8.98 -19.60 -15.29
N GLN A 256 -8.43 -20.42 -16.19
CA GLN A 256 -9.05 -21.71 -16.58
C GLN A 256 -9.22 -22.68 -15.41
N ALA A 257 -8.31 -22.60 -14.44
CA ALA A 257 -8.34 -23.44 -13.25
C ALA A 257 -8.89 -22.70 -12.02
N ASN A 258 -9.36 -21.44 -12.12
CA ASN A 258 -9.78 -20.63 -10.97
C ASN A 258 -8.74 -20.64 -9.82
N MET A 259 -7.46 -20.55 -10.19
CA MET A 259 -6.34 -20.80 -9.29
C MET A 259 -5.33 -19.67 -9.39
N VAL A 260 -4.81 -19.25 -8.24
CA VAL A 260 -3.78 -18.23 -8.11
C VAL A 260 -2.62 -18.83 -7.34
N PHE A 261 -1.42 -18.74 -7.90
CA PHE A 261 -0.20 -19.21 -7.26
C PHE A 261 0.75 -18.04 -7.06
N ARG A 262 1.30 -17.91 -5.85
CA ARG A 262 2.32 -16.91 -5.51
C ARG A 262 3.54 -17.63 -4.96
N GLY A 263 4.71 -17.31 -5.50
CA GLY A 263 5.99 -17.82 -5.03
C GLY A 263 6.90 -16.69 -4.55
N LEU A 264 7.76 -17.00 -3.58
CA LEU A 264 8.80 -16.13 -3.03
C LEU A 264 10.09 -16.91 -2.84
N VAL A 265 11.20 -16.29 -3.18
CA VAL A 265 12.56 -16.72 -2.85
C VAL A 265 13.30 -15.51 -2.31
N ASP A 266 13.88 -15.64 -1.13
CA ASP A 266 14.63 -14.56 -0.46
C ASP A 266 16.12 -14.94 -0.30
N SER A 267 16.99 -13.94 -0.17
CA SER A 267 18.44 -14.10 0.00
C SER A 267 18.83 -14.84 1.29
N ASN A 268 17.92 -14.90 2.25
CA ASN A 268 18.06 -15.67 3.49
C ASN A 268 17.81 -17.18 3.32
N TRP A 269 17.76 -17.68 2.09
CA TRP A 269 17.43 -19.07 1.75
C TRP A 269 16.03 -19.49 2.24
N CYS A 270 15.12 -18.52 2.31
CA CYS A 270 13.71 -18.76 2.55
C CYS A 270 13.00 -18.92 1.20
N VAL A 271 12.27 -20.03 1.03
CA VAL A 271 11.41 -20.27 -0.12
C VAL A 271 9.98 -20.40 0.40
N GLY A 272 9.06 -19.69 -0.24
CA GLY A 272 7.66 -19.65 0.14
C GLY A 272 6.75 -19.82 -1.07
N ALA A 273 5.62 -20.47 -0.88
CA ALA A 273 4.58 -20.57 -1.89
C ALA A 273 3.19 -20.53 -1.25
N VAL A 274 2.25 -19.84 -1.89
CA VAL A 274 0.83 -19.85 -1.56
C VAL A 274 0.02 -20.18 -2.80
N LEU A 275 -0.85 -21.18 -2.68
CA LEU A 275 -1.78 -21.62 -3.70
C LEU A 275 -3.20 -21.33 -3.24
N GLU A 276 -3.89 -20.43 -3.94
CA GLU A 276 -5.30 -20.14 -3.74
C GLU A 276 -6.14 -20.78 -4.85
N LYS A 277 -7.19 -21.48 -4.48
CA LYS A 277 -8.11 -22.16 -5.39
C LYS A 277 -9.53 -21.79 -5.02
N LYS A 278 -10.25 -21.18 -5.97
CA LYS A 278 -11.69 -20.96 -5.86
C LYS A 278 -12.42 -22.21 -6.35
N MET A 279 -13.47 -22.62 -5.64
CA MET A 279 -14.20 -23.86 -5.92
C MET A 279 -15.68 -23.59 -6.30
N PRO A 280 -15.98 -23.19 -7.57
CA PRO A 280 -17.36 -23.10 -8.04
C PRO A 280 -18.06 -24.47 -7.97
N PRO A 281 -19.37 -24.55 -7.64
CA PRO A 281 -20.34 -23.47 -7.45
C PRO A 281 -20.40 -22.90 -6.03
N LEU A 282 -19.61 -23.44 -5.09
CA LEU A 282 -19.60 -22.95 -3.70
C LEU A 282 -18.78 -21.66 -3.60
N PRO A 283 -19.22 -20.66 -2.81
CA PRO A 283 -18.46 -19.43 -2.56
C PRO A 283 -17.32 -19.70 -1.55
N VAL A 284 -16.47 -20.69 -1.87
CA VAL A 284 -15.36 -21.13 -1.01
C VAL A 284 -14.04 -21.00 -1.76
N THR A 285 -13.09 -20.34 -1.10
CA THR A 285 -11.70 -20.23 -1.54
C THR A 285 -10.81 -20.97 -0.56
N LEU A 286 -10.06 -21.95 -1.05
CA LEU A 286 -9.03 -22.67 -0.30
C LEU A 286 -7.67 -22.06 -0.62
N ALA A 287 -6.94 -21.65 0.40
CA ALA A 287 -5.55 -21.21 0.30
C ALA A 287 -4.64 -22.19 1.04
N LEU A 288 -3.54 -22.62 0.41
CA LEU A 288 -2.52 -23.48 0.97
C LEU A 288 -1.18 -22.73 0.93
N GLY A 289 -0.55 -22.53 2.08
CA GLY A 289 0.73 -21.86 2.21
C GLY A 289 1.81 -22.78 2.76
N ALA A 290 3.01 -22.72 2.20
CA ALA A 290 4.18 -23.44 2.69
C ALA A 290 5.42 -22.56 2.59
N PHE A 291 6.18 -22.47 3.68
CA PHE A 291 7.39 -21.67 3.80
C PHE A 291 8.50 -22.51 4.42
N LEU A 292 9.62 -22.60 3.73
CA LEU A 292 10.79 -23.36 4.13
C LEU A 292 12.00 -22.44 4.23
N ASN A 293 12.61 -22.38 5.41
CA ASN A 293 13.91 -21.76 5.59
C ASN A 293 14.98 -22.86 5.59
N HIS A 294 15.78 -22.92 4.53
CA HIS A 294 16.82 -23.94 4.37
C HIS A 294 17.98 -23.76 5.34
N TRP A 295 18.32 -22.52 5.71
CA TRP A 295 19.44 -22.26 6.62
C TRP A 295 19.12 -22.69 8.06
N ARG A 296 17.90 -22.37 8.52
CA ARG A 296 17.44 -22.70 9.88
C ARG A 296 16.73 -24.04 9.98
N ASN A 297 16.55 -24.75 8.86
CA ASN A 297 15.77 -25.99 8.76
C ASN A 297 14.38 -25.89 9.43
N ARG A 298 13.70 -24.76 9.21
CA ARG A 298 12.34 -24.55 9.73
C ARG A 298 11.34 -24.55 8.60
N PHE A 299 10.33 -25.39 8.73
CA PHE A 299 9.20 -25.48 7.82
C PHE A 299 7.94 -25.01 8.52
N HIS A 300 7.23 -24.07 7.90
CA HIS A 300 5.93 -23.60 8.36
C HIS A 300 4.94 -23.82 7.24
N CYS A 301 3.81 -24.44 7.55
CA CYS A 301 2.71 -24.56 6.62
C CYS A 301 1.42 -24.09 7.28
N GLY A 302 0.50 -23.67 6.42
CA GLY A 302 -0.83 -23.30 6.85
C GLY A 302 -1.82 -23.48 5.73
N PHE A 303 -3.09 -23.53 6.10
CA PHE A 303 -4.18 -23.46 5.14
C PHE A 303 -5.24 -22.50 5.63
N SER A 304 -5.88 -21.82 4.69
CA SER A 304 -7.02 -20.97 4.98
C SER A 304 -8.21 -21.37 4.14
N ILE A 305 -9.37 -21.36 4.75
CA ILE A 305 -10.65 -21.53 4.08
C ILE A 305 -11.39 -20.22 4.25
N THR A 306 -11.70 -19.56 3.13
CA THR A 306 -12.55 -18.37 3.12
C THR A 306 -13.89 -18.72 2.52
N VAL A 307 -14.96 -18.47 3.26
CA VAL A 307 -16.35 -18.67 2.84
C VAL A 307 -17.01 -17.31 2.76
N GLY A 308 -17.59 -16.95 1.61
CA GLY A 308 -18.26 -15.66 1.45
C GLY A 308 -18.76 -15.39 0.05
#